data_AF-A0A4Q2SJH5-F1
#
_entry.id   AF-A0A4Q2SJH5-F1
#
_cell.length_a   1.000
_cell.length_b   1.000
_cell.length_c   1.000
_cell.angle_alpha   90.00
_cell.angle_beta   90.00
_cell.angle_gamma   90.00
#
_symmetry.space_group_name_H-M   'P 1'
#
loop_
_entity.id
_entity.type
_entity.pdbx_description
1 polymer ?
#
loop_
_entity_poly.entity_id
_entity_poly.type
_entity_poly.pdbx_seq_one_letter_code
_entity_poly.pdbx_strand_id
1 'polypeptide(L)'
;MLTPHDLEAERVGLAFGGFCDCLALVQSGVRVAQRWWQLSTRQEVPEIAFYPVYGWQPSMATACACTLAPVDGSPRLRFRTAIDARAHETSSLHLAARGNARPHHARALINALRPVAIDVAPARRGWEPVADRLREPDALKVLWDCGLHPARVAELLDVATGVTSRLSASFALGLAFVPDRAMSRRHEIARQRDADLATWLVWDGTAPDPSRPLESGEWLGLGLTPRQCQEMLAADITATLANELAATLRQPLEDCVRLLLERPIRGELSELDQLLAEARGKQDSSPVAVGAPLQTQSTDIPLLDAPPQETPHGDPHAH
;
A
#
# COMPACT_ATOMS: atom_id res chain seq x y z
N MET A 1 50.31 -14.90 7.90
CA MET A 1 49.74 -16.16 8.40
C MET A 1 48.76 -15.80 9.50
N LEU A 2 47.47 -15.95 9.25
CA LEU A 2 46.46 -15.89 10.32
C LEU A 2 46.33 -17.33 10.84
N THR A 3 46.65 -17.55 12.11
CA THR A 3 46.40 -18.83 12.76
C THR A 3 44.89 -19.05 12.80
N PRO A 4 44.35 -20.18 12.29
CA PRO A 4 42.94 -20.45 12.40
C PRO A 4 42.55 -20.54 13.88
N HIS A 5 41.46 -19.88 14.25
CA HIS A 5 40.93 -19.91 15.61
C HIS A 5 40.44 -21.31 15.96
N ASP A 6 40.83 -21.83 17.12
CA ASP A 6 40.30 -23.07 17.68
C ASP A 6 38.98 -22.78 18.40
N LEU A 7 37.87 -22.95 17.67
CA LEU A 7 36.53 -22.72 18.20
C LEU A 7 36.17 -23.66 19.37
N GLU A 8 36.83 -24.81 19.51
CA GLU A 8 36.60 -25.73 20.62
C GLU A 8 37.28 -25.21 21.89
N ALA A 9 38.53 -24.74 21.78
CA ALA A 9 39.22 -24.06 22.88
C ALA A 9 38.47 -22.79 23.33
N GLU A 10 37.91 -22.02 22.40
CA GLU A 10 37.10 -20.84 22.73
C GLU A 10 35.79 -21.21 23.47
N ARG A 11 35.14 -22.33 23.13
CA ARG A 11 33.96 -22.82 23.87
C ARG A 11 34.31 -23.24 25.29
N VAL A 12 35.45 -23.91 25.49
CA VAL A 12 35.95 -24.27 26.82
C VAL A 12 36.22 -23.01 27.63
N GLY A 13 36.91 -22.02 27.03
CA GLY A 13 37.15 -20.72 27.67
C GLY A 13 35.86 -20.00 28.08
N LEU A 14 34.83 -20.01 27.23
CA LEU A 14 33.50 -19.47 27.55
C LEU A 14 32.84 -20.21 28.73
N ALA A 15 32.95 -21.54 28.78
CA ALA A 15 32.39 -22.35 29.87
C ALA A 15 33.01 -22.04 31.24
N PHE A 16 34.26 -21.57 31.26
CA PHE A 16 34.94 -21.08 32.46
C PHE A 16 34.70 -19.57 32.75
N GLY A 17 33.74 -18.94 32.07
CA GLY A 17 33.38 -17.53 32.25
C GLY A 17 34.25 -16.54 31.48
N GLY A 18 35.12 -17.02 30.58
CA GLY A 18 35.85 -16.19 29.64
C GLY A 18 34.95 -15.58 28.56
N PHE A 19 35.42 -14.55 27.87
CA PHE A 19 34.71 -13.95 26.74
C PHE A 19 35.45 -14.22 25.42
N CYS A 20 34.77 -14.82 24.44
CA CYS A 20 35.34 -15.16 23.12
C CYS A 20 34.56 -14.48 21.99
N ASP A 21 35.20 -13.52 21.33
CA ASP A 21 34.57 -12.69 20.30
C ASP A 21 34.32 -13.45 18.99
N CYS A 22 35.20 -14.39 18.63
CA CYS A 22 35.06 -15.20 17.42
C CYS A 22 33.93 -16.21 17.55
N LEU A 23 33.76 -16.83 18.73
CA LEU A 23 32.60 -17.65 19.03
C LEU A 23 31.27 -16.85 18.93
N ALA A 24 31.21 -15.64 19.47
CA ALA A 24 30.02 -14.77 19.32
C ALA A 24 29.76 -14.40 17.84
N LEU A 25 30.81 -14.10 17.09
CA LEU A 25 30.73 -13.81 15.65
C LEU A 25 30.13 -15.01 14.87
N VAL A 26 30.61 -16.22 15.12
CA VAL A 26 30.13 -17.45 14.44
C VAL A 26 28.72 -17.83 14.88
N GLN A 27 28.40 -17.70 16.17
CA GLN A 27 27.11 -18.13 16.72
C GLN A 27 25.95 -17.22 16.31
N SER A 28 26.13 -15.89 16.36
CA SER A 28 25.05 -14.94 16.08
C SER A 28 25.37 -13.94 14.96
N GLY A 29 26.62 -13.47 14.85
CA GLY A 29 27.02 -12.52 13.80
C GLY A 29 26.81 -13.04 12.38
N VAL A 30 27.26 -14.27 12.09
CA VAL A 30 27.10 -14.91 10.77
C VAL A 30 25.62 -15.11 10.42
N ARG A 31 24.78 -15.52 11.38
CA ARG A 31 23.33 -15.68 11.15
C ARG A 31 22.66 -14.34 10.82
N VAL A 32 23.04 -13.28 11.52
CA VAL A 32 22.59 -11.91 11.23
C VAL A 32 23.00 -11.49 9.82
N ALA A 33 24.23 -11.77 9.41
CA ALA A 33 24.71 -11.47 8.07
C ALA A 33 24.00 -12.29 6.98
N GLN A 34 23.71 -13.57 7.24
CA GLN A 34 22.91 -14.42 6.35
C GLN A 34 21.49 -13.89 6.18
N ARG A 35 20.81 -13.52 7.27
CA ARG A 35 19.48 -12.92 7.18
C ARG A 35 19.51 -11.58 6.44
N TRP A 36 20.49 -10.72 6.75
CA TRP A 36 20.68 -9.47 6.01
C TRP A 36 20.88 -9.73 4.50
N TRP A 37 21.65 -10.75 4.14
CA TRP A 37 21.89 -11.16 2.76
C TRP A 37 20.58 -11.56 2.08
N GLN A 38 19.84 -12.52 2.65
CA GLN A 38 18.57 -13.01 2.11
C GLN A 38 17.56 -11.87 1.89
N LEU A 39 17.49 -10.97 2.86
CA LEU A 39 16.68 -9.76 2.79
C LEU A 39 17.16 -8.83 1.65
N SER A 40 18.46 -8.52 1.58
CA SER A 40 19.02 -7.57 0.60
C SER A 40 18.93 -8.08 -0.84
N THR A 41 19.11 -9.39 -1.02
CA THR A 41 18.95 -10.08 -2.31
C THR A 41 17.50 -10.48 -2.59
N ARG A 42 16.54 -10.11 -1.70
CA ARG A 42 15.10 -10.34 -1.85
C ARG A 42 14.72 -11.82 -2.05
N GLN A 43 15.50 -12.71 -1.45
CA GLN A 43 15.17 -14.14 -1.30
C GLN A 43 14.13 -14.36 -0.21
N GLU A 44 14.07 -13.44 0.75
CA GLU A 44 13.08 -13.44 1.82
C GLU A 44 12.31 -12.12 1.84
N VAL A 45 11.02 -12.22 2.16
CA VAL A 45 10.15 -11.06 2.34
C VAL A 45 10.40 -10.46 3.72
N PRO A 46 10.48 -9.12 3.82
CA PRO A 46 10.55 -8.40 5.09
C PRO A 46 9.45 -8.81 6.05
N GLU A 47 9.78 -9.06 7.31
CA GLU A 47 8.75 -9.25 8.33
C GLU A 47 8.29 -7.89 8.84
N ILE A 48 7.51 -7.20 8.03
CA ILE A 48 6.82 -5.96 8.40
C ILE A 48 5.31 -6.18 8.36
N ALA A 49 4.59 -5.51 9.25
CA ALA A 49 3.14 -5.54 9.34
C ALA A 49 2.59 -4.13 9.30
N PHE A 50 1.35 -3.99 8.81
CA PHE A 50 0.61 -2.74 8.85
C PHE A 50 -0.53 -2.83 9.85
N TYR A 51 -0.60 -1.84 10.73
CA TYR A 51 -1.70 -1.66 11.67
C TYR A 51 -2.39 -0.32 11.36
N PRO A 52 -3.71 -0.28 11.11
CA PRO A 52 -4.41 0.96 10.75
C PRO A 52 -4.15 2.14 11.71
N VAL A 53 -4.13 1.86 13.02
CA VAL A 53 -3.91 2.88 14.07
C VAL A 53 -2.43 3.20 14.28
N TYR A 54 -1.55 2.23 14.03
CA TYR A 54 -0.15 2.31 14.46
C TYR A 54 0.86 2.38 13.30
N GLY A 55 0.39 2.38 12.06
CA GLY A 55 1.21 2.44 10.86
C GLY A 55 1.98 1.15 10.59
N TRP A 56 3.06 1.29 9.81
CA TRP A 56 3.97 0.20 9.46
C TRP A 56 4.94 -0.10 10.58
N GLN A 57 5.15 -1.40 10.86
CA GLN A 57 5.99 -1.86 11.96
C GLN A 57 6.79 -3.10 11.57
N PRO A 58 8.04 -3.24 12.03
CA PRO A 58 8.80 -4.48 11.93
C PRO A 58 8.29 -5.53 12.93
N SER A 59 8.50 -6.80 12.62
CA SER A 59 8.31 -7.93 13.51
C SER A 59 9.11 -7.74 14.80
N MET A 60 8.42 -7.82 15.94
CA MET A 60 8.94 -7.36 17.23
C MET A 60 10.19 -8.14 17.66
N ALA A 61 11.29 -7.43 17.91
CA ALA A 61 12.51 -7.95 18.51
C ALA A 61 12.77 -7.26 19.84
N THR A 62 12.69 -8.00 20.96
CA THR A 62 12.64 -7.47 22.34
C THR A 62 13.74 -6.49 22.75
N ALA A 63 14.89 -6.49 22.07
CA ALA A 63 16.06 -5.67 22.39
C ALA A 63 16.29 -4.47 21.45
N CYS A 64 15.48 -4.28 20.42
CA CYS A 64 15.66 -3.15 19.50
C CYS A 64 14.98 -1.88 20.06
N ALA A 65 15.47 -0.69 19.72
CA ALA A 65 14.78 0.55 20.07
C ALA A 65 13.34 0.62 19.51
N CYS A 66 13.00 -0.23 18.52
CA CYS A 66 11.63 -0.35 18.03
C CYS A 66 10.66 -1.04 19.00
N THR A 67 11.15 -1.71 20.05
CA THR A 67 10.33 -2.42 21.06
C THR A 67 10.28 -1.74 22.43
N LEU A 68 10.98 -0.63 22.66
CA LEU A 68 10.82 0.13 23.91
C LEU A 68 9.43 0.78 23.91
N ALA A 69 8.45 0.05 24.42
CA ALA A 69 7.11 0.54 24.65
C ALA A 69 7.14 1.70 25.66
N PRO A 70 6.33 2.77 25.49
CA PRO A 70 5.96 3.62 26.61
C PRO A 70 5.23 2.78 27.66
N VAL A 71 5.07 3.37 28.84
CA VAL A 71 4.36 2.80 30.01
C VAL A 71 2.93 2.32 29.67
N ASP A 72 2.36 2.73 28.53
CA ASP A 72 1.03 2.37 28.04
C ASP A 72 0.98 1.14 27.10
N GLY A 73 2.11 0.50 26.80
CA GLY A 73 2.16 -0.69 25.94
C GLY A 73 2.12 -0.42 24.42
N SER A 74 2.15 0.83 23.97
CA SER A 74 2.17 1.17 22.54
C SER A 74 3.57 0.93 21.91
N PRO A 75 3.71 0.51 20.65
CA PRO A 75 5.00 0.58 19.96
C PRO A 75 5.36 2.05 19.65
N ARG A 76 6.60 2.48 19.97
CA ARG A 76 7.08 3.86 19.74
C ARG A 76 7.52 4.12 18.30
N LEU A 77 8.22 3.19 17.66
CA LEU A 77 8.67 3.37 16.27
C LEU A 77 7.57 2.94 15.32
N ARG A 78 6.92 3.94 14.75
CA ARG A 78 5.89 3.81 13.72
C ARG A 78 6.45 4.39 12.44
N PHE A 79 6.42 3.61 11.38
CA PHE A 79 6.84 4.07 10.07
C PHE A 79 5.62 4.52 9.29
N ARG A 80 5.75 5.67 8.62
CA ARG A 80 4.71 6.18 7.72
C ARG A 80 4.58 5.33 6.47
N THR A 81 5.67 4.70 6.05
CA THR A 81 5.73 3.91 4.82
C THR A 81 6.32 2.53 5.06
N ALA A 82 5.94 1.57 4.21
CA ALA A 82 6.56 0.24 4.20
C ALA A 82 8.06 0.30 3.85
N ILE A 83 8.48 1.28 3.03
CA ILE A 83 9.89 1.50 2.66
C ILE A 83 10.71 1.83 3.92
N ASP A 84 10.24 2.73 4.77
CA ASP A 84 10.97 3.10 5.99
C ASP A 84 11.01 1.93 6.99
N ALA A 85 9.91 1.19 7.13
CA ALA A 85 9.86 0.00 7.97
C ALA A 85 10.86 -1.06 7.49
N ARG A 86 10.94 -1.25 6.17
CA ARG A 86 11.91 -2.13 5.53
C ARG A 86 13.36 -1.66 5.74
N ALA A 87 13.62 -0.38 5.52
CA ALA A 87 14.95 0.19 5.74
C ALA A 87 15.41 -0.03 7.20
N HIS A 88 14.49 0.07 8.16
CA HIS A 88 14.77 -0.27 9.55
C HIS A 88 15.02 -1.76 9.76
N GLU A 89 14.19 -2.65 9.23
CA GLU A 89 14.33 -4.10 9.37
C GLU A 89 15.66 -4.62 8.80
N THR A 90 16.20 -3.96 7.76
CA THR A 90 17.53 -4.27 7.19
C THR A 90 18.70 -3.59 7.90
N SER A 91 18.44 -2.72 8.87
CA SER A 91 19.51 -2.00 9.56
C SER A 91 20.34 -2.96 10.42
N SER A 92 21.65 -2.74 10.47
CA SER A 92 22.56 -3.59 11.26
C SER A 92 22.20 -3.59 12.75
N LEU A 93 21.64 -2.49 13.26
CA LEU A 93 21.21 -2.38 14.66
C LEU A 93 19.97 -3.24 14.93
N HIS A 94 18.97 -3.17 14.04
CA HIS A 94 17.76 -3.99 14.18
C HIS A 94 18.08 -5.47 14.08
N LEU A 95 18.86 -5.87 13.06
CA LEU A 95 19.23 -7.27 12.88
C LEU A 95 20.14 -7.79 14.00
N ALA A 96 21.07 -6.97 14.51
CA ALA A 96 21.86 -7.33 15.68
C ALA A 96 20.99 -7.60 16.90
N ALA A 97 20.04 -6.70 17.21
CA ALA A 97 19.11 -6.88 18.32
C ALA A 97 18.23 -8.14 18.14
N ARG A 98 17.70 -8.36 16.93
CA ARG A 98 16.87 -9.52 16.61
C ARG A 98 17.63 -10.84 16.68
N GLY A 99 18.86 -10.88 16.19
CA GLY A 99 19.70 -12.06 16.17
C GLY A 99 20.54 -12.27 17.44
N ASN A 100 20.35 -11.46 18.48
CA ASN A 100 21.18 -11.44 19.68
C ASN A 100 22.69 -11.38 19.34
N ALA A 101 23.04 -10.56 18.34
CA ALA A 101 24.41 -10.35 17.90
C ALA A 101 24.95 -9.02 18.40
N ARG A 102 26.27 -8.91 18.46
CA ARG A 102 26.93 -7.66 18.80
C ARG A 102 26.77 -6.66 17.65
N PRO A 103 26.35 -5.40 17.93
CA PRO A 103 26.12 -4.41 16.87
C PRO A 103 27.31 -4.17 15.93
N HIS A 104 28.54 -4.22 16.47
CA HIS A 104 29.74 -4.01 15.66
C HIS A 104 30.06 -5.20 14.74
N HIS A 105 29.81 -6.45 15.17
CA HIS A 105 29.92 -7.63 14.31
C HIS A 105 28.93 -7.57 13.15
N ALA A 106 27.65 -7.32 13.46
CA ALA A 106 26.62 -7.18 12.45
C ALA A 106 26.97 -6.08 11.44
N ARG A 107 27.38 -4.90 11.92
CA ARG A 107 27.79 -3.78 11.05
C ARG A 107 28.98 -4.14 10.17
N ALA A 108 30.02 -4.76 10.72
CA ALA A 108 31.21 -5.13 9.97
C ALA A 108 30.89 -6.15 8.87
N LEU A 109 30.17 -7.22 9.19
CA LEU A 109 29.78 -8.25 8.23
C LEU A 109 28.86 -7.69 7.14
N ILE A 110 27.84 -6.91 7.51
CA ILE A 110 26.92 -6.28 6.55
C ILE A 110 27.66 -5.33 5.61
N ASN A 111 28.59 -4.52 6.13
CA ASN A 111 29.38 -3.62 5.29
C ASN A 111 30.30 -4.38 4.33
N ALA A 112 30.84 -5.52 4.74
CA ALA A 112 31.65 -6.38 3.88
C ALA A 112 30.81 -7.05 2.77
N LEU A 113 29.58 -7.45 3.07
CA LEU A 113 28.68 -8.10 2.11
C LEU A 113 27.97 -7.13 1.16
N ARG A 114 27.84 -5.85 1.54
CA ARG A 114 27.08 -4.84 0.79
C ARG A 114 27.46 -4.70 -0.69
N PRO A 115 28.75 -4.60 -1.06
CA PRO A 115 29.13 -4.49 -2.46
C PRO A 115 28.68 -5.71 -3.27
N VAL A 116 28.89 -6.91 -2.73
CA VAL A 116 28.53 -8.17 -3.40
C VAL A 116 27.01 -8.34 -3.52
N ALA A 117 26.24 -7.92 -2.52
CA ALA A 117 24.79 -8.01 -2.57
C ALA A 117 24.19 -7.11 -3.67
N ILE A 118 24.82 -5.98 -4.00
CA ILE A 118 24.38 -5.11 -5.10
C ILE A 118 24.55 -5.81 -6.44
N ASP A 119 25.66 -6.53 -6.63
CA ASP A 119 25.95 -7.26 -7.87
C ASP A 119 25.07 -8.49 -8.07
N VAL A 120 24.66 -9.14 -6.97
CA VAL A 120 23.84 -10.38 -6.98
C VAL A 120 22.35 -10.08 -6.92
N ALA A 121 21.95 -8.87 -6.51
CA ALA A 121 20.54 -8.49 -6.49
C ALA A 121 19.95 -8.68 -7.90
N PRO A 122 18.75 -9.31 -8.02
CA PRO A 122 18.19 -9.64 -9.32
C PRO A 122 18.14 -8.39 -10.20
N ALA A 123 18.76 -8.50 -11.38
CA ALA A 123 18.81 -7.41 -12.34
C ALA A 123 17.37 -6.98 -12.69
N ARG A 124 17.19 -5.70 -13.04
CA ARG A 124 15.87 -5.16 -13.40
C ARG A 124 15.28 -5.71 -14.71
N ARG A 125 15.88 -6.75 -15.30
CA ARG A 125 15.45 -7.35 -16.57
C ARG A 125 14.23 -8.24 -16.33
N GLY A 126 13.23 -8.15 -17.19
CA GLY A 126 12.00 -8.95 -17.09
C GLY A 126 10.98 -8.40 -16.09
N TRP A 127 11.11 -7.12 -15.73
CA TRP A 127 10.17 -6.41 -14.86
C TRP A 127 8.91 -5.98 -15.62
N GLU A 128 9.02 -5.84 -16.94
CA GLU A 128 8.03 -5.25 -17.84
C GLU A 128 6.66 -5.94 -17.74
N PRO A 129 6.56 -7.30 -17.78
CA PRO A 129 5.26 -7.96 -17.70
C PRO A 129 4.51 -7.72 -16.39
N VAL A 130 5.24 -7.50 -15.29
CA VAL A 130 4.65 -7.20 -13.98
C VAL A 130 4.28 -5.73 -13.89
N ALA A 131 5.12 -4.85 -14.43
CA ALA A 131 4.86 -3.41 -14.48
C ALA A 131 3.58 -3.09 -15.26
N ASP A 132 3.31 -3.79 -16.38
CA ASP A 132 2.12 -3.58 -17.20
C ASP A 132 0.79 -3.92 -16.49
N ARG A 133 0.85 -4.73 -15.44
CA ARG A 133 -0.31 -5.10 -14.59
C ARG A 133 -0.56 -4.10 -13.47
N LEU A 134 0.39 -3.20 -13.20
CA LEU A 134 0.31 -2.22 -12.13
C LEU A 134 -0.17 -0.86 -12.66
N ARG A 135 -0.98 -0.16 -11.85
CA ARG A 135 -1.62 1.10 -12.23
C ARG A 135 -0.62 2.26 -12.24
N GLU A 136 0.19 2.37 -11.19
CA GLU A 136 1.11 3.48 -11.01
C GLU A 136 2.42 3.26 -11.79
N PRO A 137 2.96 4.28 -12.46
CA PRO A 137 4.16 4.12 -13.30
C PRO A 137 5.39 3.66 -12.50
N ASP A 138 5.51 4.10 -11.25
CA ASP A 138 6.60 3.71 -10.35
C ASP A 138 6.23 2.61 -9.35
N ALA A 139 5.06 1.96 -9.52
CA ALA A 139 4.55 0.95 -8.59
C ALA A 139 5.58 -0.15 -8.30
N LEU A 140 6.21 -0.69 -9.35
CA LEU A 140 7.16 -1.78 -9.20
C LEU A 140 8.45 -1.33 -8.49
N LYS A 141 8.88 -0.07 -8.69
CA LYS A 141 9.99 0.51 -7.93
C LYS A 141 9.63 0.64 -6.45
N VAL A 142 8.42 1.10 -6.13
CA VAL A 142 7.95 1.20 -4.74
C VAL A 142 7.92 -0.18 -4.09
N LEU A 143 7.34 -1.19 -4.75
CA LEU A 143 7.30 -2.57 -4.26
C LEU A 143 8.70 -3.16 -4.06
N TRP A 144 9.62 -2.86 -4.98
CA TRP A 144 11.02 -3.24 -4.88
C TRP A 144 11.73 -2.60 -3.67
N ASP A 145 11.47 -1.32 -3.42
CA ASP A 145 12.00 -0.57 -2.27
C ASP A 145 11.40 -1.08 -0.95
N CYS A 146 10.16 -1.58 -0.98
CA CYS A 146 9.53 -2.33 0.12
C CYS A 146 10.09 -3.75 0.30
N GLY A 147 11.02 -4.20 -0.55
CA GLY A 147 11.67 -5.51 -0.44
C GLY A 147 10.95 -6.66 -1.15
N LEU A 148 9.98 -6.39 -2.03
CA LEU A 148 9.30 -7.41 -2.82
C LEU A 148 10.02 -7.67 -4.15
N HIS A 149 10.27 -8.95 -4.44
CA HIS A 149 10.80 -9.39 -5.73
C HIS A 149 9.70 -9.33 -6.80
N PRO A 150 9.97 -8.93 -8.07
CA PRO A 150 8.96 -8.89 -9.13
C PRO A 150 8.22 -10.20 -9.36
N ALA A 151 8.92 -11.35 -9.30
CA ALA A 151 8.28 -12.66 -9.38
C ALA A 151 7.26 -12.87 -8.25
N ARG A 152 7.59 -12.43 -7.02
CA ARG A 152 6.65 -12.48 -5.90
C ARG A 152 5.48 -11.51 -6.11
N VAL A 153 5.73 -10.33 -6.67
CA VAL A 153 4.65 -9.40 -7.04
C VAL A 153 3.71 -10.06 -8.05
N ALA A 154 4.22 -10.73 -9.08
CA ALA A 154 3.39 -11.46 -10.04
C ALA A 154 2.48 -12.49 -9.36
N GLU A 155 3.04 -13.32 -8.46
CA GLU A 155 2.26 -14.29 -7.67
C GLU A 155 1.16 -13.62 -6.83
N LEU A 156 1.43 -12.45 -6.25
CA LEU A 156 0.44 -11.71 -5.47
C LEU A 156 -0.67 -11.15 -6.36
N LEU A 157 -0.33 -10.62 -7.53
CA LEU A 157 -1.32 -10.11 -8.49
C LEU A 157 -2.21 -11.22 -9.06
N ASP A 158 -1.71 -12.46 -9.13
CA ASP A 158 -2.48 -13.62 -9.57
C ASP A 158 -3.60 -14.03 -8.60
N VAL A 159 -3.66 -13.46 -7.40
CA VAL A 159 -4.80 -13.64 -6.48
C VAL A 159 -6.08 -12.98 -7.02
N ALA A 160 -5.94 -11.91 -7.82
CA ALA A 160 -7.05 -11.14 -8.38
C ALA A 160 -7.31 -11.47 -9.87
N THR A 161 -7.51 -12.75 -10.20
CA THR A 161 -7.70 -13.21 -11.58
C THR A 161 -8.92 -12.61 -12.30
N GLY A 162 -9.94 -12.17 -11.55
CA GLY A 162 -11.15 -11.55 -12.09
C GLY A 162 -11.00 -10.07 -12.44
N VAL A 163 -9.95 -9.41 -11.95
CA VAL A 163 -9.76 -7.97 -12.12
C VAL A 163 -9.23 -7.70 -13.52
N THR A 164 -9.95 -6.85 -14.25
CA THR A 164 -9.64 -6.55 -15.67
C THR A 164 -8.81 -5.28 -15.85
N SER A 165 -8.84 -4.39 -14.85
CA SER A 165 -8.04 -3.17 -14.83
C SER A 165 -6.70 -3.37 -14.11
N ARG A 166 -5.80 -2.40 -14.26
CA ARG A 166 -4.49 -2.43 -13.59
C ARG A 166 -4.65 -2.29 -12.07
N LEU A 167 -3.98 -3.18 -11.33
CA LEU A 167 -3.99 -3.22 -9.87
C LEU A 167 -3.04 -2.18 -9.27
N SER A 168 -3.35 -1.67 -8.09
CA SER A 168 -2.47 -0.72 -7.39
C SER A 168 -1.26 -1.40 -6.75
N ALA A 169 -0.18 -0.66 -6.54
CA ALA A 169 0.91 -1.13 -5.67
C ALA A 169 0.40 -1.49 -4.26
N SER A 170 -0.60 -0.75 -3.77
CA SER A 170 -1.24 -0.97 -2.48
C SER A 170 -1.86 -2.37 -2.35
N PHE A 171 -2.46 -2.90 -3.43
CA PHE A 171 -3.01 -4.25 -3.46
C PHE A 171 -1.93 -5.30 -3.16
N ALA A 172 -0.79 -5.23 -3.85
CA ALA A 172 0.31 -6.15 -3.65
C ALA A 172 0.93 -6.02 -2.24
N LEU A 173 1.07 -4.79 -1.72
CA LEU A 173 1.56 -4.57 -0.36
C LEU A 173 0.64 -5.19 0.70
N GLY A 174 -0.67 -5.04 0.55
CA GLY A 174 -1.61 -5.58 1.51
C GLY A 174 -1.61 -7.11 1.53
N LEU A 175 -1.50 -7.76 0.36
CA LEU A 175 -1.35 -9.22 0.29
C LEU A 175 -0.03 -9.70 0.87
N ALA A 176 1.06 -8.96 0.68
CA ALA A 176 2.38 -9.34 1.15
C ALA A 176 2.53 -9.21 2.68
N PHE A 177 2.00 -8.13 3.26
CA PHE A 177 2.29 -7.72 4.64
C PHE A 177 1.07 -7.77 5.57
N VAL A 178 -0.10 -8.13 5.06
CA VAL A 178 -1.30 -8.42 5.84
C VAL A 178 -1.95 -9.74 5.36
N PRO A 179 -1.18 -10.84 5.24
CA PRO A 179 -1.62 -12.04 4.54
C PRO A 179 -2.81 -12.72 5.20
N ASP A 180 -2.87 -12.76 6.54
CA ASP A 180 -3.98 -13.41 7.25
C ASP A 180 -5.33 -12.78 6.90
N ARG A 181 -5.38 -11.46 6.78
CA ARG A 181 -6.61 -10.74 6.41
C ARG A 181 -6.93 -10.94 4.94
N ALA A 182 -5.94 -10.72 4.07
CA ALA A 182 -6.17 -10.78 2.64
C ALA A 182 -6.50 -12.19 2.15
N MET A 183 -5.87 -13.23 2.72
CA MET A 183 -6.12 -14.62 2.35
C MET A 183 -7.49 -15.11 2.81
N SER A 184 -8.03 -14.57 3.90
CA SER A 184 -9.40 -14.90 4.34
C SER A 184 -10.46 -14.51 3.29
N ARG A 185 -10.21 -13.43 2.53
CA ARG A 185 -11.09 -12.88 1.48
C ARG A 185 -10.67 -13.22 0.05
N ARG A 186 -9.72 -14.14 -0.15
CA ARG A 186 -9.16 -14.43 -1.49
C ARG A 186 -10.21 -14.76 -2.56
N HIS A 187 -11.29 -15.46 -2.18
CA HIS A 187 -12.35 -15.84 -3.11
C HIS A 187 -13.22 -14.65 -3.50
N GLU A 188 -13.40 -13.67 -2.61
CA GLU A 188 -14.10 -12.42 -2.90
C GLU A 188 -13.26 -11.54 -3.80
N ILE A 189 -11.96 -11.39 -3.48
CA ILE A 189 -10.98 -10.66 -4.30
C ILE A 189 -10.94 -11.23 -5.73
N ALA A 190 -10.86 -12.55 -5.88
CA ALA A 190 -10.78 -13.20 -7.19
C ALA A 190 -12.01 -12.98 -8.08
N ARG A 191 -13.16 -12.63 -7.50
CA ARG A 191 -14.41 -12.35 -8.24
C ARG A 191 -14.58 -10.89 -8.63
N GLN A 192 -13.76 -9.99 -8.08
CA GLN A 192 -13.88 -8.56 -8.39
C GLN A 192 -13.40 -8.26 -9.79
N ARG A 193 -14.13 -7.40 -10.51
CA ARG A 193 -13.70 -6.84 -11.79
C ARG A 193 -12.97 -5.52 -11.64
N ASP A 194 -13.28 -4.81 -10.55
CA ASP A 194 -12.72 -3.51 -10.21
C ASP A 194 -11.48 -3.64 -9.32
N ALA A 195 -10.39 -2.97 -9.73
CA ALA A 195 -9.11 -3.02 -9.04
C ALA A 195 -9.09 -2.25 -7.71
N ASP A 196 -9.87 -1.18 -7.58
CA ASP A 196 -9.95 -0.40 -6.33
C ASP A 196 -10.72 -1.18 -5.28
N LEU A 197 -11.81 -1.84 -5.66
CA LEU A 197 -12.54 -2.75 -4.79
C LEU A 197 -11.68 -3.94 -4.35
N ALA A 198 -10.92 -4.55 -5.26
CA ALA A 198 -9.98 -5.62 -4.92
C ALA A 198 -8.89 -5.13 -3.94
N THR A 199 -8.32 -3.94 -4.19
CA THR A 199 -7.37 -3.28 -3.29
C THR A 199 -7.98 -3.08 -1.91
N TRP A 200 -9.20 -2.58 -1.88
CA TRP A 200 -9.91 -2.28 -0.66
C TRP A 200 -10.18 -3.53 0.21
N LEU A 201 -10.61 -4.64 -0.42
CA LEU A 201 -10.85 -5.92 0.27
C LEU A 201 -9.61 -6.48 0.93
N VAL A 202 -8.44 -6.31 0.32
CA VAL A 202 -7.14 -6.75 0.88
C VAL A 202 -6.84 -6.05 2.21
N TRP A 203 -7.24 -4.78 2.36
CA TRP A 203 -7.01 -3.97 3.56
C TRP A 203 -8.15 -4.06 4.59
N ASP A 204 -8.96 -5.13 4.49
CA ASP A 204 -10.01 -5.49 5.45
C ASP A 204 -11.10 -4.41 5.65
N GLY A 205 -11.25 -3.50 4.68
CA GLY A 205 -12.19 -2.38 4.83
C GLY A 205 -11.87 -1.42 5.97
N THR A 206 -10.58 -1.20 6.27
CA THR A 206 -10.18 -0.17 7.24
C THR A 206 -10.22 1.27 6.69
N ALA A 207 -10.72 1.44 5.48
CA ALA A 207 -11.81 2.37 5.24
C ALA A 207 -13.04 1.57 4.81
N PRO A 208 -14.27 2.00 4.99
CA PRO A 208 -15.05 1.99 6.24
C PRO A 208 -15.52 0.64 6.76
N ASP A 209 -15.78 0.65 8.07
CA ASP A 209 -16.46 -0.35 8.87
C ASP A 209 -16.20 -1.82 8.48
N PRO A 210 -15.25 -2.50 9.15
CA PRO A 210 -14.92 -3.90 8.88
C PRO A 210 -16.08 -4.87 9.14
N SER A 211 -17.18 -4.44 9.77
CA SER A 211 -18.37 -5.26 9.99
C SER A 211 -19.28 -5.37 8.75
N ARG A 212 -19.11 -4.51 7.74
CA ARG A 212 -20.01 -4.41 6.56
C ARG A 212 -19.26 -4.41 5.22
N PRO A 213 -18.48 -5.46 4.91
CA PRO A 213 -17.54 -5.40 3.80
C PRO A 213 -18.18 -5.41 2.41
N LEU A 214 -19.37 -5.99 2.27
CA LEU A 214 -20.09 -6.04 1.01
C LEU A 214 -20.67 -4.67 0.63
N GLU A 215 -21.27 -3.95 1.57
CA GLU A 215 -21.86 -2.63 1.33
C GLU A 215 -20.81 -1.56 1.03
N SER A 216 -19.66 -1.58 1.70
CA SER A 216 -18.51 -0.78 1.30
C SER A 216 -18.07 -1.04 -0.14
N GLY A 217 -18.14 -2.29 -0.56
CA GLY A 217 -17.77 -2.68 -1.91
C GLY A 217 -18.74 -2.17 -2.96
N GLU A 218 -20.03 -2.20 -2.66
CA GLU A 218 -21.07 -1.60 -3.50
C GLU A 218 -20.86 -0.09 -3.64
N TRP A 219 -20.55 0.62 -2.55
CA TRP A 219 -20.25 2.06 -2.60
C TRP A 219 -19.05 2.40 -3.48
N LEU A 220 -17.97 1.63 -3.39
CA LEU A 220 -16.78 1.83 -4.22
C LEU A 220 -17.08 1.51 -5.69
N GLY A 221 -17.86 0.45 -5.96
CA GLY A 221 -18.31 0.12 -7.31
C GLY A 221 -19.19 1.21 -7.95
N LEU A 222 -19.80 2.06 -7.12
CA LEU A 222 -20.56 3.23 -7.53
C LEU A 222 -19.69 4.50 -7.68
N GLY A 223 -18.37 4.40 -7.52
CA GLY A 223 -17.41 5.48 -7.75
C GLY A 223 -17.14 6.38 -6.54
N LEU A 224 -17.68 6.06 -5.35
CA LEU A 224 -17.43 6.87 -4.16
C LEU A 224 -15.99 6.72 -3.67
N THR A 225 -15.45 7.77 -3.06
CA THR A 225 -14.16 7.67 -2.37
C THR A 225 -14.28 6.85 -1.08
N PRO A 226 -13.19 6.23 -0.59
CA PRO A 226 -13.22 5.48 0.67
C PRO A 226 -13.70 6.28 1.88
N ARG A 227 -13.45 7.60 1.90
CA ARG A 227 -13.96 8.51 2.93
C ARG A 227 -15.47 8.72 2.82
N GLN A 228 -16.00 8.91 1.63
CA GLN A 228 -17.46 9.02 1.44
C GLN A 228 -18.16 7.70 1.78
N CYS A 229 -17.56 6.56 1.43
CA CYS A 229 -18.04 5.26 1.90
C CYS A 229 -18.09 5.23 3.43
N GLN A 230 -17.14 5.88 4.12
CA GLN A 230 -17.07 5.89 5.59
C GLN A 230 -18.15 6.70 6.21
N GLU A 231 -18.40 7.85 5.63
CA GLU A 231 -19.46 8.72 6.05
C GLU A 231 -20.84 8.09 5.76
N MET A 232 -21.01 7.37 4.64
CA MET A 232 -22.23 6.59 4.33
C MET A 232 -22.47 5.48 5.36
N LEU A 233 -21.47 4.64 5.63
CA LEU A 233 -21.63 3.53 6.55
C LEU A 233 -21.79 3.98 8.01
N ALA A 234 -21.11 5.04 8.42
CA ALA A 234 -21.31 5.64 9.74
C ALA A 234 -22.72 6.24 9.91
N ALA A 235 -23.36 6.63 8.81
CA ALA A 235 -24.74 7.11 8.77
C ALA A 235 -25.78 5.98 8.56
N ASP A 236 -25.35 4.72 8.50
CA ASP A 236 -26.21 3.55 8.22
C ASP A 236 -26.96 3.64 6.87
N ILE A 237 -26.37 4.36 5.91
CA ILE A 237 -26.93 4.55 4.56
C ILE A 237 -26.40 3.41 3.67
N THR A 238 -27.32 2.75 2.95
CA THR A 238 -26.99 1.64 2.03
C THR A 238 -26.84 2.10 0.58
N ALA A 239 -26.04 1.38 -0.21
CA ALA A 239 -25.83 1.68 -1.63
C ALA A 239 -27.15 1.60 -2.43
N THR A 240 -28.03 0.68 -2.05
CA THR A 240 -29.40 0.57 -2.59
C THR A 240 -30.18 1.86 -2.37
N LEU A 241 -30.15 2.42 -1.17
CA LEU A 241 -30.89 3.63 -0.83
C LEU A 241 -30.44 4.85 -1.65
N ALA A 242 -29.13 5.05 -1.83
CA ALA A 242 -28.64 6.15 -2.67
C ALA A 242 -28.95 5.95 -4.16
N ASN A 243 -28.92 4.71 -4.66
CA ASN A 243 -29.34 4.41 -6.02
C ASN A 243 -30.83 4.67 -6.24
N GLU A 244 -31.67 4.28 -5.27
CA GLU A 244 -33.12 4.57 -5.30
C GLU A 244 -33.38 6.09 -5.29
N LEU A 245 -32.63 6.83 -4.48
CA LEU A 245 -32.71 8.29 -4.45
C LEU A 245 -32.29 8.90 -5.79
N ALA A 246 -31.15 8.48 -6.34
CA ALA A 246 -30.66 8.95 -7.64
C ALA A 246 -31.64 8.65 -8.78
N ALA A 247 -32.22 7.44 -8.80
CA ALA A 247 -33.23 7.06 -9.76
C ALA A 247 -34.52 7.90 -9.61
N THR A 248 -34.95 8.15 -8.38
CA THR A 248 -36.17 8.91 -8.09
C THR A 248 -36.03 10.38 -8.44
N LEU A 249 -34.89 10.99 -8.10
CA LEU A 249 -34.62 12.40 -8.38
C LEU A 249 -34.13 12.64 -9.82
N ARG A 250 -33.77 11.57 -10.54
CA ARG A 250 -33.13 11.62 -11.86
C ARG A 250 -31.87 12.48 -11.84
N GLN A 251 -31.09 12.36 -10.78
CA GLN A 251 -29.83 13.09 -10.58
C GLN A 251 -28.64 12.14 -10.61
N PRO A 252 -27.43 12.64 -10.91
CA PRO A 252 -26.20 11.86 -10.74
C PRO A 252 -26.08 11.35 -9.31
N LEU A 253 -25.60 10.11 -9.17
CA LEU A 253 -25.43 9.47 -7.87
C LEU A 253 -24.53 10.29 -6.93
N GLU A 254 -23.49 10.94 -7.46
CA GLU A 254 -22.60 11.82 -6.67
C GLU A 254 -23.36 12.98 -6.02
N ASP A 255 -24.32 13.59 -6.72
CA ASP A 255 -25.13 14.69 -6.18
C ASP A 255 -26.07 14.18 -5.08
N CYS A 256 -26.65 13.00 -5.25
CA CYS A 256 -27.50 12.36 -4.23
C CYS A 256 -26.70 11.91 -3.01
N VAL A 257 -25.49 11.38 -3.20
CA VAL A 257 -24.57 11.04 -2.11
C VAL A 257 -24.18 12.29 -1.33
N ARG A 258 -23.86 13.41 -2.01
CA ARG A 258 -23.60 14.69 -1.33
C ARG A 258 -24.81 15.15 -0.51
N LEU A 259 -26.02 15.06 -1.06
CA LEU A 259 -27.27 15.36 -0.36
C LEU A 259 -27.45 14.52 0.91
N LEU A 260 -27.18 13.21 0.81
CA LEU A 260 -27.26 12.26 1.93
C LEU A 260 -26.17 12.51 2.98
N LEU A 261 -24.98 12.98 2.59
CA LEU A 261 -23.91 13.38 3.51
C LEU A 261 -24.22 14.67 4.25
N GLU A 262 -24.82 15.65 3.57
CA GLU A 262 -25.23 16.92 4.16
C GLU A 262 -26.41 16.76 5.14
N ARG A 263 -27.25 15.75 4.92
CA ARG A 263 -28.41 15.42 5.74
C ARG A 263 -28.49 13.91 5.99
N PRO A 264 -27.67 13.37 6.91
CA PRO A 264 -27.68 11.94 7.19
C PRO A 264 -29.04 11.53 7.76
N ILE A 265 -29.75 10.66 7.03
CA ILE A 265 -31.03 10.08 7.40
C ILE A 265 -30.75 8.99 8.44
N ARG A 266 -31.27 9.12 9.65
CA ARG A 266 -31.06 8.09 10.70
C ARG A 266 -32.12 7.02 10.61
N GLY A 267 -32.14 6.28 9.51
CA GLY A 267 -32.86 5.01 9.36
C GLY A 267 -34.39 5.05 9.49
N GLU A 268 -35.03 6.18 9.76
CA GLU A 268 -36.48 6.27 9.73
C GLU A 268 -36.95 6.49 8.28
N LEU A 269 -37.75 5.55 7.76
CA LEU A 269 -38.39 5.63 6.43
C LEU A 269 -39.16 6.96 6.23
N SER A 270 -39.66 7.57 7.31
CA SER A 270 -40.35 8.86 7.31
C SER A 270 -39.45 10.03 6.88
N GLU A 271 -38.16 10.00 7.22
CA GLU A 271 -37.19 11.04 6.87
C GLU A 271 -36.79 10.94 5.39
N LEU A 272 -36.71 9.72 4.84
CA LEU A 272 -36.50 9.50 3.41
C LEU A 272 -37.70 9.99 2.59
N ASP A 273 -38.92 9.67 3.02
CA ASP A 273 -40.14 10.15 2.38
C ASP A 273 -40.25 11.68 2.42
N GLN A 274 -39.82 12.31 3.51
CA GLN A 274 -39.70 13.78 3.60
C GLN A 274 -38.66 14.34 2.64
N LEU A 275 -37.47 13.75 2.56
CA LEU A 275 -36.41 14.17 1.64
C LEU A 275 -36.86 14.03 0.18
N LEU A 276 -37.55 12.94 -0.14
CA LEU A 276 -38.15 12.71 -1.46
C LEU A 276 -39.26 13.72 -1.76
N ALA A 277 -40.13 14.04 -0.79
CA ALA A 277 -41.18 15.04 -0.95
C ALA A 277 -40.61 16.46 -1.14
N GLU A 278 -39.59 16.85 -0.37
CA GLU A 278 -38.91 18.14 -0.50
C GLU A 278 -38.19 18.28 -1.85
N ALA A 279 -37.49 17.24 -2.28
CA ALA A 279 -36.75 17.25 -3.54
C ALA A 279 -37.69 17.31 -4.76
N ARG A 280 -38.82 16.58 -4.74
CA ARG A 280 -39.88 16.69 -5.75
C ARG A 280 -40.51 18.09 -5.78
N GLY A 281 -40.81 18.66 -4.60
CA GLY A 281 -41.35 20.02 -4.50
C GLY A 281 -40.42 21.10 -5.07
N LYS A 282 -39.09 20.92 -4.96
CA LYS A 282 -38.08 21.81 -5.56
C LYS A 282 -37.94 21.66 -7.09
N GLN A 283 -38.17 20.46 -7.63
CA GLN A 283 -38.22 20.24 -9.08
C GLN A 283 -39.45 20.90 -9.72
N ASP A 284 -40.62 20.78 -9.07
CA ASP A 284 -41.86 21.37 -9.56
C ASP A 284 -41.90 22.92 -9.45
N SER A 285 -41.01 23.49 -8.62
CA SER A 285 -40.88 24.95 -8.45
C SER A 285 -39.69 25.55 -9.21
N SER A 286 -38.93 24.77 -9.99
CA SER A 286 -38.03 25.35 -11.01
C SER A 286 -38.88 25.94 -12.13
N PRO A 287 -38.82 27.27 -12.38
CA PRO A 287 -39.53 27.85 -13.51
C PRO A 287 -38.96 27.24 -14.79
N VAL A 288 -39.82 26.58 -15.56
CA VAL A 288 -39.55 26.25 -16.97
C VAL A 288 -39.16 27.55 -17.66
N ALA A 289 -37.86 27.74 -17.88
CA ALA A 289 -37.36 28.79 -18.75
C ALA A 289 -37.82 28.44 -20.17
N VAL A 290 -39.02 28.89 -20.51
CA VAL A 290 -39.55 28.89 -21.87
C VAL A 290 -38.52 29.62 -22.74
N GLY A 291 -38.02 28.90 -23.75
CA GLY A 291 -36.84 29.25 -24.50
C GLY A 291 -36.84 30.67 -25.06
N ALA A 292 -35.75 31.38 -24.81
CA ALA A 292 -35.32 32.45 -25.70
C ALA A 292 -34.67 31.80 -26.93
N PRO A 293 -35.04 32.20 -28.16
CA PRO A 293 -34.45 31.65 -29.37
C PRO A 293 -32.97 32.00 -29.46
N LEU A 294 -32.16 31.00 -29.81
CA LEU A 294 -30.75 31.12 -30.18
C LEU A 294 -30.58 32.19 -31.27
N GLN A 295 -30.03 33.34 -30.90
CA GLN A 295 -29.37 34.22 -31.86
C GLN A 295 -27.99 33.64 -32.16
N THR A 296 -27.84 33.06 -33.35
CA THR A 296 -26.55 32.74 -33.95
C THR A 296 -25.85 34.04 -34.32
N GLN A 297 -25.03 34.57 -33.41
CA GLN A 297 -24.01 35.53 -33.77
C GLN A 297 -22.73 34.79 -34.14
N SER A 298 -22.51 34.77 -35.47
CA SER A 298 -21.24 34.50 -36.12
C SER A 298 -20.21 35.51 -35.60
N THR A 299 -19.20 35.03 -34.89
CA THR A 299 -17.96 35.77 -34.67
C THR A 299 -16.85 35.10 -35.47
N ASP A 300 -16.52 35.76 -36.58
CA ASP A 300 -15.26 35.58 -37.30
C ASP A 300 -14.10 35.75 -36.32
N ILE A 301 -13.27 34.70 -36.19
CA ILE A 301 -11.94 34.80 -35.56
C ILE A 301 -10.91 34.69 -36.69
N PRO A 302 -10.01 35.70 -36.82
CA PRO A 302 -9.02 35.71 -37.88
C PRO A 302 -7.89 34.69 -37.62
N LEU A 303 -7.49 34.09 -38.74
CA LEU A 303 -6.25 33.34 -38.96
C LEU A 303 -5.07 34.14 -38.40
N LEU A 304 -4.28 33.54 -37.50
CA LEU A 304 -3.00 34.08 -37.05
C LEU A 304 -1.92 33.01 -37.21
N ASP A 305 -0.82 33.49 -37.76
CA ASP A 305 0.26 32.75 -38.39
C ASP A 305 1.04 31.82 -37.46
N ALA A 306 1.46 30.70 -38.04
CA ALA A 306 2.55 29.89 -37.53
C ALA A 306 3.90 30.51 -37.95
N PRO A 307 4.92 30.45 -37.07
CA PRO A 307 6.31 30.38 -37.54
C PRO A 307 7.07 29.24 -36.81
N PRO A 308 8.33 28.95 -37.15
CA PRO A 308 8.67 27.84 -38.03
C PRO A 308 9.39 26.70 -37.28
N GLN A 309 9.53 25.59 -38.00
CA GLN A 309 10.45 24.50 -37.67
C GLN A 309 11.89 25.00 -37.51
N GLU A 310 12.55 24.61 -36.42
CA GLU A 310 14.01 24.44 -36.38
C GLU A 310 14.35 22.98 -36.07
N THR A 311 15.31 22.49 -36.83
CA THR A 311 15.84 21.12 -36.92
C THR A 311 17.04 20.93 -35.97
N PRO A 312 17.59 19.71 -35.83
CA PRO A 312 18.25 19.27 -34.61
C PRO A 312 19.77 19.50 -34.57
N HIS A 313 20.26 19.80 -33.38
CA HIS A 313 21.65 19.61 -32.93
C HIS A 313 21.56 18.97 -31.53
N GLY A 314 22.33 17.98 -31.12
CA GLY A 314 23.54 17.36 -31.63
C GLY A 314 24.07 16.59 -30.41
N ASP A 315 24.36 15.31 -30.60
CA ASP A 315 24.95 14.42 -29.61
C ASP A 315 26.48 14.67 -29.57
N PRO A 316 27.10 14.87 -28.39
CA PRO A 316 28.52 14.57 -28.30
C PRO A 316 28.88 14.02 -26.92
N HIS A 317 28.73 12.73 -26.66
CA HIS A 317 29.65 12.02 -25.74
C HIS A 317 29.88 10.58 -26.18
N ALA A 318 30.87 10.44 -27.07
CA ALA A 318 31.72 9.26 -27.12
C ALA A 318 32.90 9.48 -26.15
N HIS A 319 33.04 8.58 -25.17
CA HIS A 319 34.31 8.01 -24.67
C HIS A 319 34.01 6.89 -23.68
#